data_AF-A0A8S3Y7T5-F1
#
_entry.id   AF-A0A8S3Y7T5-F1
#
_cell.length_a   1.000
_cell.length_b   1.000
_cell.length_c   1.000
_cell.angle_alpha   90.00
_cell.angle_beta   90.00
_cell.angle_gamma   90.00
#
_symmetry.space_group_name_H-M   'P 1'
#
loop_
_entity.id
_entity.type
_entity.pdbx_description
1 polymer ?
#
loop_
_entity_poly.entity_id
_entity_poly.type
_entity_poly.pdbx_seq_one_letter_code
_entity_poly.pdbx_strand_id
1 'polypeptide(L)'
;MHCFFAELEPSIPVTEQNLADRVRYIMRSKIFDDAELDQLRREAIPSSNELAPIGDAAPQATDQLPCVEAAVDLPVVVDSNDDEMVSHELEQMRSILEEAILETRNMPLEYRPRLPRIPPSKRNRSVVRALNPMLVTYLEASRNLCETDSVLFGAAVAACRIIGAKLPIAGRATKQSRAIPAWRKRIEDRITKARVLIGRLISFRSGNNRPRVVRTVRMAFTGTNISFSQSDITQKLTERIDDLKQNIAAWGKQIRRFTERSRRFNQNRLQIIGATRGKWSGPRTRSG
;
A
#
# COMPACT_ATOMS: atom_id res chain seq x y z
N MET A 1 -20.46 -20.64 19.13
CA MET A 1 -19.12 -20.01 19.31
C MET A 1 -19.10 -19.03 20.48
N HIS A 2 -20.02 -18.05 20.53
CA HIS A 2 -20.08 -17.09 21.65
C HIS A 2 -20.43 -17.74 23.00
N CYS A 3 -21.42 -18.65 23.03
CA CYS A 3 -21.79 -19.38 24.24
C CYS A 3 -20.62 -20.19 24.83
N PHE A 4 -19.93 -20.99 24.00
CA PHE A 4 -18.74 -21.74 24.42
C PHE A 4 -17.61 -20.85 24.96
N PHE A 5 -17.37 -19.67 24.36
CA PHE A 5 -16.37 -18.74 24.86
C PHE A 5 -16.78 -18.13 26.21
N ALA A 6 -18.05 -17.79 26.38
CA ALA A 6 -18.57 -17.27 27.64
C ALA A 6 -18.54 -18.30 28.78
N GLU A 7 -18.66 -19.59 28.44
CA GLU A 7 -18.53 -20.70 29.39
C GLU A 7 -17.07 -20.93 29.81
N LEU A 8 -16.12 -20.85 28.88
CA LEU A 8 -14.70 -21.06 29.15
C LEU A 8 -14.04 -19.86 29.86
N GLU A 9 -14.44 -18.63 29.50
CA GLU A 9 -13.85 -17.39 30.03
C GLU A 9 -14.93 -16.38 30.42
N PRO A 10 -15.68 -16.62 31.52
CA PRO A 10 -16.76 -15.75 31.95
C PRO A 10 -16.29 -14.38 32.44
N SER A 11 -14.98 -14.22 32.71
CA SER A 11 -14.36 -12.98 33.16
C SER A 11 -14.27 -11.92 32.05
N ILE A 12 -14.38 -12.31 30.78
CA ILE A 12 -14.21 -11.41 29.63
C ILE A 12 -15.56 -11.19 28.95
N PRO A 13 -16.20 -10.02 29.13
CA PRO A 13 -17.45 -9.71 28.44
C PRO A 13 -17.16 -9.42 26.96
N VAL A 14 -17.42 -10.40 26.10
CA VAL A 14 -17.28 -10.27 24.64
C VAL A 14 -18.64 -10.42 23.99
N THR A 15 -18.94 -9.65 22.95
CA THR A 15 -20.14 -9.84 22.11
C THR A 15 -19.82 -10.79 20.96
N GLU A 16 -20.83 -11.52 20.46
CA GLU A 16 -20.66 -12.46 19.35
C GLU A 16 -19.99 -11.81 18.12
N GLN A 17 -20.40 -10.58 17.80
CA GLN A 17 -19.83 -9.82 16.69
C GLN A 17 -18.35 -9.47 16.89
N ASN A 18 -17.94 -9.16 18.12
CA ASN A 18 -16.53 -8.89 18.46
C ASN A 18 -15.67 -10.15 18.31
N LEU A 19 -16.20 -11.31 18.72
CA LEU A 19 -15.53 -12.59 18.56
C LEU A 19 -15.33 -12.93 17.08
N ALA A 20 -16.38 -12.78 16.27
CA ALA A 20 -16.33 -13.02 14.83
C ALA A 20 -15.32 -12.10 14.11
N ASP A 21 -15.26 -10.82 14.48
CA ASP A 21 -14.33 -9.88 13.88
C ASP A 21 -12.87 -10.17 14.26
N ARG A 22 -12.63 -10.65 15.49
CA ARG A 22 -11.29 -11.10 15.91
C ARG A 22 -10.84 -12.34 15.16
N VAL A 23 -11.72 -13.32 14.95
CA VAL A 23 -11.42 -14.52 14.15
C VAL A 23 -11.05 -14.12 12.71
N ARG A 24 -11.88 -13.27 12.08
CA ARG A 24 -11.59 -12.76 10.72
C ARG A 24 -10.28 -12.00 10.65
N TYR A 25 -9.97 -11.21 11.68
CA TYR A 25 -8.70 -10.50 11.76
C TYR A 25 -7.52 -11.47 11.84
N ILE A 26 -7.58 -12.49 12.70
CA ILE A 26 -6.53 -13.51 12.84
C ILE A 26 -6.31 -14.23 11.50
N MET A 27 -7.38 -14.69 10.84
CA MET A 27 -7.28 -15.37 9.53
C MET A 27 -6.70 -14.46 8.44
N ARG A 28 -7.08 -13.18 8.43
CA ARG A 28 -6.58 -12.23 7.42
C ARG A 28 -5.14 -11.79 7.66
N SER A 29 -4.72 -11.72 8.92
CA SER A 29 -3.41 -11.20 9.31
C SER A 29 -2.29 -12.22 9.21
N LYS A 30 -2.59 -13.51 8.96
CA LYS A 30 -1.62 -14.61 8.86
C LYS A 30 -0.60 -14.60 10.00
N ILE A 31 -1.08 -14.30 11.22
CA ILE A 31 -0.24 -14.28 12.43
C ILE A 31 0.23 -15.69 12.80
N PHE A 32 -0.58 -16.69 12.44
CA PHE A 32 -0.25 -18.11 12.53
C PHE A 32 -0.10 -18.69 11.13
N ASP A 33 0.87 -19.56 10.94
CA ASP A 33 1.00 -20.35 9.72
C ASP A 33 -0.11 -21.42 9.65
N ASP A 34 -0.45 -21.91 8.46
CA ASP A 34 -1.56 -22.86 8.29
C ASP A 34 -1.34 -24.14 9.10
N ALA A 35 -0.08 -24.57 9.24
CA ALA A 35 0.32 -25.70 10.07
C ALA A 35 0.12 -25.45 11.59
N GLU A 36 0.36 -24.22 12.06
CA GLU A 36 0.16 -23.83 13.47
C GLU A 36 -1.33 -23.73 13.80
N LEU A 37 -2.15 -23.23 12.87
CA LEU A 37 -3.61 -23.21 13.02
C LEU A 37 -4.19 -24.62 13.10
N ASP A 38 -3.68 -25.55 12.31
CA ASP A 38 -4.10 -26.95 12.34
C ASP A 38 -3.66 -27.68 13.61
N GLN A 39 -2.50 -27.32 14.16
CA GLN A 39 -2.09 -27.79 15.47
C GLN A 39 -3.02 -27.27 16.58
N LEU A 40 -3.32 -25.97 16.59
CA LEU A 40 -4.25 -25.37 17.56
C LEU A 40 -5.66 -25.97 17.46
N ARG A 41 -6.13 -26.30 16.25
CA ARG A 41 -7.42 -27.01 16.05
C ARG A 41 -7.40 -28.41 16.67
N ARG A 42 -6.27 -29.12 16.57
CA ARG A 42 -6.09 -30.44 17.18
C ARG A 42 -6.02 -30.35 18.71
N GLU A 43 -5.38 -29.32 19.25
CA GLU A 43 -5.26 -29.09 20.69
C GLU A 43 -6.56 -28.57 21.34
N ALA A 44 -7.38 -27.83 20.59
CA ALA A 44 -8.65 -27.27 21.07
C ALA A 44 -9.78 -28.29 21.18
N ILE A 45 -9.58 -29.55 20.78
CA ILE A 45 -10.50 -30.66 21.01
C ILE A 45 -10.01 -31.42 22.25
N PRO A 46 -10.50 -31.12 23.46
CA PRO A 46 -10.24 -31.97 24.61
C PRO A 46 -10.90 -33.33 24.39
N SER A 47 -10.21 -34.40 24.77
CA SER A 47 -10.68 -35.78 24.81
C SER A 47 -12.00 -35.90 25.59
N SER A 48 -13.12 -35.69 24.90
CA SER A 48 -14.46 -36.00 25.36
C SER A 48 -15.11 -36.86 24.30
N ASN A 49 -15.43 -38.07 24.75
CA ASN A 49 -15.95 -39.20 24.01
C ASN A 49 -17.16 -38.86 23.13
N GLU A 50 -17.15 -39.49 21.96
CA GLU A 50 -18.29 -40.11 21.25
C GLU A 50 -19.54 -39.26 20.96
N LEU A 51 -19.71 -38.91 19.68
CA LEU A 51 -20.86 -39.34 18.85
C LEU A 51 -20.69 -38.83 17.40
N ALA A 52 -20.29 -39.75 16.52
CA ALA A 52 -20.87 -40.09 15.20
C ALA A 52 -21.19 -39.00 14.13
N PRO A 53 -21.25 -39.41 12.84
CA PRO A 53 -20.67 -38.66 11.73
C PRO A 53 -21.71 -38.05 10.77
N ILE A 54 -21.31 -36.97 10.11
CA ILE A 54 -21.89 -36.46 8.85
C ILE A 54 -20.66 -36.02 8.04
N GLY A 55 -20.21 -36.68 6.99
CA GLY A 55 -20.96 -37.14 5.82
C GLY A 55 -20.60 -36.21 4.65
N ASP A 56 -19.63 -36.66 3.84
CA ASP A 56 -19.36 -36.32 2.42
C ASP A 56 -19.03 -34.86 2.03
N ALA A 57 -18.11 -34.53 1.12
CA ALA A 57 -17.16 -35.29 0.31
C ALA A 57 -16.16 -34.27 -0.28
N ALA A 58 -14.87 -34.59 -0.27
CA ALA A 58 -13.86 -33.91 -1.08
C ALA A 58 -13.09 -34.99 -1.85
N PRO A 59 -13.08 -34.97 -3.20
CA PRO A 59 -12.25 -35.89 -3.95
C PRO A 59 -10.81 -35.36 -4.00
N GLN A 60 -9.92 -36.07 -3.31
CA GLN A 60 -8.49 -36.14 -3.61
C GLN A 60 -8.21 -37.31 -4.56
N ALA A 61 -6.96 -37.32 -5.04
CA ALA A 61 -6.28 -38.29 -5.91
C ALA A 61 -6.37 -37.93 -7.40
N THR A 62 -5.27 -37.91 -8.17
CA THR A 62 -4.11 -38.80 -8.11
C THR A 62 -2.82 -38.15 -8.61
N ASP A 63 -1.72 -38.41 -7.90
CA ASP A 63 -0.37 -38.52 -8.45
C ASP A 63 -0.37 -39.52 -9.63
N GLN A 64 0.34 -39.16 -10.70
CA GLN A 64 1.16 -40.07 -11.50
C GLN A 64 1.95 -39.32 -12.58
N LEU A 65 3.28 -39.33 -12.41
CA LEU A 65 4.25 -39.17 -13.50
C LEU A 65 4.18 -40.42 -14.40
N PRO A 66 4.28 -40.24 -15.72
CA PRO A 66 5.26 -41.02 -16.46
C PRO A 66 6.16 -40.16 -17.37
N CYS A 67 7.45 -40.51 -17.33
CA CYS A 67 8.47 -40.16 -18.30
C CYS A 67 8.21 -40.90 -19.63
N VAL A 68 8.11 -40.20 -20.76
CA VAL A 68 8.39 -40.76 -22.10
C VAL A 68 8.96 -39.66 -22.99
N GLU A 69 10.19 -39.87 -23.43
CA GLU A 69 10.84 -39.15 -24.54
C GLU A 69 10.07 -39.40 -25.84
N ALA A 70 9.73 -38.35 -26.57
CA ALA A 70 9.42 -38.45 -27.98
C ALA A 70 9.74 -37.11 -28.67
N ALA A 71 10.88 -37.08 -29.33
CA ALA A 71 11.18 -36.11 -30.36
C ALA A 71 10.10 -36.20 -31.45
N VAL A 72 9.39 -35.10 -31.70
CA VAL A 72 8.58 -34.94 -32.90
C VAL A 72 9.10 -33.71 -33.63
N ASP A 73 9.88 -34.01 -34.65
CA ASP A 73 10.37 -33.11 -35.67
C ASP A 73 9.16 -32.61 -36.49
N LEU A 74 8.99 -31.29 -36.60
CA LEU A 74 8.13 -30.67 -37.61
C LEU A 74 8.87 -29.46 -38.20
N PRO A 75 8.97 -29.36 -39.54
CA PRO A 75 9.80 -28.38 -40.20
C PRO A 75 9.07 -27.02 -40.18
N VAL A 76 9.61 -26.08 -39.41
CA VAL A 76 9.23 -24.67 -39.53
C VAL A 76 10.14 -24.05 -40.59
N VAL A 77 9.51 -23.66 -41.69
CA VAL A 77 10.11 -22.89 -42.78
C VAL A 77 10.75 -21.63 -42.18
N VAL A 78 12.08 -21.57 -42.24
CA VAL A 78 12.89 -20.44 -41.77
C VAL A 78 12.69 -19.29 -42.75
N ASP A 79 12.03 -18.22 -42.29
CA ASP A 79 12.16 -16.90 -42.90
C ASP A 79 13.37 -16.22 -42.23
N SER A 80 14.49 -16.18 -42.95
CA SER A 80 15.82 -15.81 -42.44
C SER A 80 15.97 -14.35 -42.00
N ASN A 81 14.90 -13.55 -42.01
CA ASN A 81 14.93 -12.12 -41.66
C ASN A 81 14.60 -11.83 -40.18
N ASP A 82 13.88 -12.72 -39.49
CA ASP A 82 13.49 -12.49 -38.09
C ASP A 82 14.60 -12.81 -37.08
N ASP A 83 15.49 -13.77 -37.39
CA ASP A 83 16.59 -14.18 -36.48
C ASP A 83 17.69 -13.11 -36.35
N GLU A 84 18.01 -12.39 -37.44
CA GLU A 84 19.01 -11.31 -37.42
C GLU A 84 18.52 -10.10 -36.60
N MET A 85 17.22 -9.78 -36.68
CA MET A 85 16.61 -8.67 -35.94
C MET A 85 16.57 -8.95 -34.44
N VAL A 86 16.20 -10.17 -34.03
CA VAL A 86 16.19 -10.60 -32.63
C VAL A 86 17.60 -10.64 -32.05
N SER A 87 18.59 -11.10 -32.83
CA SER A 87 20.00 -11.09 -32.45
C SER A 87 20.52 -9.67 -32.18
N HIS A 88 20.18 -8.72 -33.07
CA HIS A 88 20.58 -7.32 -32.92
C HIS A 88 19.93 -6.65 -31.71
N GLU A 89 18.65 -6.91 -31.42
CA GLU A 89 17.99 -6.40 -30.19
C GLU A 89 18.65 -6.94 -28.91
N LEU A 90 19.03 -8.22 -28.88
CA LEU A 90 19.73 -8.81 -27.75
C LEU A 90 21.12 -8.23 -27.54
N GLU A 91 21.87 -7.99 -28.61
CA GLU A 91 23.20 -7.38 -28.54
C GLU A 91 23.12 -5.91 -28.08
N GLN A 92 22.11 -5.16 -28.53
CA GLN A 92 21.84 -3.82 -28.01
C GLN A 92 21.54 -3.83 -26.51
N MET A 93 20.73 -4.78 -26.05
CA MET A 93 20.43 -4.94 -24.62
C MET A 93 21.69 -5.27 -23.80
N ARG A 94 22.58 -6.11 -24.34
CA ARG A 94 23.87 -6.44 -23.72
C ARG A 94 24.77 -5.20 -23.64
N SER A 95 24.88 -4.43 -24.71
CA SER A 95 25.69 -3.19 -24.73
C SER A 95 25.21 -2.17 -23.67
N ILE A 96 23.90 -1.95 -23.57
CA ILE A 96 23.31 -1.05 -22.56
C ILE A 96 23.57 -1.57 -21.14
N LEU A 97 23.54 -2.88 -20.95
CA LEU A 97 23.84 -3.49 -19.66
C LEU A 97 25.31 -3.27 -19.25
N GLU A 98 26.25 -3.50 -20.16
CA GLU A 98 27.68 -3.29 -19.90
C GLU A 98 27.99 -1.84 -19.57
N GLU A 99 27.46 -0.90 -20.34
CA GLU A 99 27.61 0.53 -20.08
C GLU A 99 27.08 0.90 -18.69
N ALA A 100 25.88 0.43 -18.33
CA ALA A 100 25.29 0.72 -17.03
C ALA A 100 26.08 0.10 -15.86
N ILE A 101 26.65 -1.09 -16.03
CA ILE A 101 27.50 -1.73 -15.02
C ILE A 101 28.81 -0.94 -14.85
N LEU A 102 29.44 -0.51 -15.95
CA LEU A 102 30.68 0.28 -15.90
C LEU A 102 30.48 1.63 -15.21
N GLU A 103 29.39 2.32 -15.51
CA GLU A 103 29.06 3.60 -14.86
C GLU A 103 28.83 3.45 -13.35
N THR A 104 28.23 2.33 -12.93
CA THR A 104 27.78 2.13 -11.55
C THR A 104 28.86 1.54 -10.65
N ARG A 105 29.83 0.80 -11.21
CA ARG A 105 30.94 0.17 -10.46
C ARG A 105 31.78 1.17 -9.67
N ASN A 106 31.91 2.40 -10.15
CA ASN A 106 32.69 3.47 -9.51
C ASN A 106 31.81 4.51 -8.79
N MET A 107 30.48 4.30 -8.70
CA MET A 107 29.55 5.27 -8.13
C MET A 107 29.29 4.97 -6.64
N PRO A 108 29.68 5.87 -5.71
CA PRO A 108 29.36 5.71 -4.29
C PRO A 108 27.85 5.67 -4.07
N LEU A 109 27.39 4.91 -3.07
CA LEU A 109 25.97 4.71 -2.76
C LEU A 109 25.18 6.02 -2.60
N GLU A 110 25.82 7.07 -2.08
CA GLU A 110 25.20 8.38 -1.85
C GLU A 110 24.82 9.12 -3.14
N TYR A 111 25.53 8.84 -4.24
CA TYR A 111 25.32 9.47 -5.54
C TYR A 111 24.46 8.64 -6.47
N ARG A 112 24.08 7.42 -6.07
CA ARG A 112 23.23 6.56 -6.89
C ARG A 112 21.82 7.14 -7.07
N PRO A 113 21.35 7.34 -8.31
CA PRO A 113 20.01 7.86 -8.55
C PRO A 113 18.96 6.87 -8.05
N ARG A 114 17.82 7.38 -7.60
CA ARG A 114 16.70 6.51 -7.22
C ARG A 114 16.08 5.90 -8.47
N LEU A 115 15.96 4.58 -8.49
CA LEU A 115 15.32 3.88 -9.59
C LEU A 115 13.78 4.11 -9.54
N PRO A 116 13.15 4.51 -10.66
CA PRO A 116 11.71 4.63 -10.73
C PRO A 116 11.06 3.24 -10.64
N ARG A 117 9.84 3.18 -10.10
CA ARG A 117 9.07 1.95 -10.10
C ARG A 117 8.57 1.65 -11.51
N ILE A 118 9.05 0.55 -12.08
CA ILE A 118 8.62 0.06 -13.39
C ILE A 118 7.23 -0.62 -13.25
N PRO A 119 6.21 -0.21 -14.02
CA PRO A 119 4.91 -0.90 -14.04
C PRO A 119 5.04 -2.33 -14.58
N PRO A 120 4.31 -3.33 -14.04
CA PRO A 120 4.44 -4.73 -14.45
C PRO A 120 3.68 -5.04 -15.76
N SER A 121 4.09 -4.43 -16.87
CA SER A 121 3.55 -4.70 -18.22
C SER A 121 4.20 -5.95 -18.85
N LYS A 122 3.55 -6.55 -19.87
CA LYS A 122 4.10 -7.72 -20.60
C LYS A 122 5.48 -7.40 -21.21
N ARG A 123 5.61 -6.25 -21.87
CA ARG A 123 6.88 -5.74 -22.43
C ARG A 123 7.96 -5.60 -21.37
N ASN A 124 7.65 -4.96 -20.24
CA ASN A 124 8.63 -4.72 -19.18
C ASN A 124 9.11 -6.03 -18.54
N ARG A 125 8.21 -7.01 -18.39
CA ARG A 125 8.58 -8.35 -17.94
C ARG A 125 9.47 -9.07 -18.96
N SER A 126 9.21 -8.90 -20.25
CA SER A 126 10.05 -9.46 -21.33
C SER A 126 11.48 -8.93 -21.25
N VAL A 127 11.64 -7.61 -21.10
CA VAL A 127 12.96 -6.96 -20.95
C VAL A 127 13.71 -7.52 -19.74
N VAL A 128 13.05 -7.61 -18.58
CA VAL A 128 13.68 -8.15 -17.36
C VAL A 128 14.05 -9.62 -17.53
N ARG A 129 13.19 -10.43 -18.17
CA ARG A 129 13.48 -11.84 -18.45
C ARG A 129 14.66 -12.02 -19.40
N ALA A 130 14.80 -11.16 -20.40
CA ALA A 130 15.92 -11.20 -21.35
C ALA A 130 17.24 -10.75 -20.71
N LEU A 131 17.21 -9.79 -19.78
CA LEU A 131 18.42 -9.36 -19.06
C LEU A 131 18.89 -10.39 -18.02
N ASN A 132 17.97 -11.08 -17.35
CA ASN A 132 18.31 -12.00 -16.25
C ASN A 132 19.38 -13.07 -16.59
N PRO A 133 19.32 -13.79 -17.74
CA PRO A 133 20.38 -14.74 -18.11
C PRO A 133 21.70 -14.04 -18.42
N MET A 134 21.69 -12.81 -18.96
CA MET A 134 22.91 -12.04 -19.22
C MET A 134 23.61 -11.65 -17.92
N LEU A 135 22.88 -11.48 -16.82
CA LEU A 135 23.44 -11.10 -15.53
C LEU A 135 24.26 -12.20 -14.87
N VAL A 136 23.97 -13.46 -15.16
CA VAL A 136 24.61 -14.62 -14.52
C VAL A 136 26.13 -14.54 -14.70
N THR A 137 26.61 -14.22 -15.90
CA THR A 137 28.04 -14.09 -16.21
C THR A 137 28.72 -12.99 -15.39
N TYR A 138 28.09 -11.82 -15.22
CA TYR A 138 28.64 -10.72 -14.44
C TYR A 138 28.58 -10.98 -12.92
N LEU A 139 27.58 -11.71 -12.45
CA LEU A 139 27.45 -12.10 -11.05
C LEU A 139 28.49 -13.16 -10.66
N GLU A 140 28.73 -14.15 -11.51
CA GLU A 140 29.78 -15.16 -11.32
C GLU A 140 31.19 -14.54 -11.33
N ALA A 141 31.39 -13.48 -12.11
CA ALA A 141 32.65 -12.73 -12.12
C ALA A 141 32.85 -11.82 -10.90
N SER A 142 31.79 -11.55 -10.10
CA SER A 142 31.86 -10.65 -8.95
C SER A 142 32.54 -11.32 -7.74
N ARG A 143 33.51 -10.64 -7.12
CA ARG A 143 34.31 -11.22 -6.02
C ARG A 143 33.85 -10.78 -4.63
N ASN A 144 33.09 -9.69 -4.56
CA ASN A 144 32.64 -9.11 -3.30
C ASN A 144 31.21 -8.55 -3.40
N LEU A 145 30.59 -8.36 -2.24
CA LEU A 145 29.22 -7.87 -2.14
C LEU A 145 29.01 -6.49 -2.80
N CYS A 146 30.00 -5.60 -2.73
CA CYS A 146 29.93 -4.26 -3.32
C CYS A 146 29.91 -4.31 -4.86
N GLU A 147 30.64 -5.25 -5.45
CA GLU A 147 30.63 -5.53 -6.88
C GLU A 147 29.31 -6.15 -7.29
N THR A 148 28.82 -7.16 -6.55
CA THR A 148 27.51 -7.76 -6.79
C THR A 148 26.39 -6.70 -6.73
N ASP A 149 26.41 -5.83 -5.72
CA ASP A 149 25.46 -4.73 -5.57
C ASP A 149 25.57 -3.71 -6.72
N SER A 150 26.78 -3.38 -7.17
CA SER A 150 26.99 -2.52 -8.34
C SER A 150 26.44 -3.15 -9.63
N VAL A 151 26.67 -4.45 -9.84
CA VAL A 151 26.13 -5.20 -10.99
C VAL A 151 24.61 -5.21 -10.97
N LEU A 152 24.00 -5.53 -9.82
CA LEU A 152 22.54 -5.54 -9.67
C LEU A 152 21.93 -4.15 -9.89
N PHE A 153 22.58 -3.11 -9.38
CA PHE A 153 22.13 -1.74 -9.58
C PHE A 153 22.27 -1.31 -11.05
N GLY A 154 23.40 -1.60 -11.69
CA GLY A 154 23.63 -1.38 -13.13
C GLY A 154 22.60 -2.10 -14.00
N ALA A 155 22.27 -3.34 -13.66
CA ALA A 155 21.21 -4.11 -14.32
C ALA A 155 19.84 -3.42 -14.26
N ALA A 156 19.50 -2.89 -13.08
CA ALA A 156 18.24 -2.19 -12.89
C ALA A 156 18.23 -0.82 -13.60
N VAL A 157 19.37 -0.13 -13.69
CA VAL A 157 19.56 1.08 -14.52
C VAL A 157 19.37 0.75 -16.00
N ALA A 158 19.99 -0.32 -16.50
CA ALA A 158 19.85 -0.79 -17.87
C ALA A 158 18.39 -1.12 -18.21
N ALA A 159 17.68 -1.84 -17.33
CA ALA A 159 16.26 -2.11 -17.50
C ALA A 159 15.43 -0.81 -17.56
N CYS A 160 15.75 0.19 -16.73
CA CYS A 160 15.09 1.50 -16.81
C CYS A 160 15.36 2.21 -18.14
N ARG A 161 16.60 2.17 -18.65
CA ARG A 161 16.99 2.76 -19.93
C ARG A 161 16.24 2.12 -21.10
N ILE A 162 16.24 0.78 -21.17
CA ILE A 162 15.57 0.01 -22.24
C ILE A 162 14.04 0.24 -22.24
N ILE A 163 13.45 0.38 -21.05
CA ILE A 163 12.01 0.65 -20.90
C ILE A 163 11.68 2.14 -21.19
N GLY A 164 12.67 3.02 -21.24
CA GLY A 164 12.48 4.46 -21.41
C GLY A 164 12.01 5.17 -20.13
N ALA A 165 12.27 4.59 -18.95
CA ALA A 165 11.96 5.20 -17.67
C ALA A 165 12.96 6.31 -17.33
N LYS A 166 12.45 7.52 -17.08
CA LYS A 166 13.29 8.68 -16.73
C LYS A 166 13.94 8.47 -15.36
N LEU A 167 15.25 8.26 -15.35
CA LEU A 167 16.04 8.23 -14.13
C LEU A 167 16.16 9.66 -13.56
N PRO A 168 15.82 9.90 -12.28
CA PRO A 168 16.04 11.17 -11.65
C PRO A 168 17.55 11.46 -11.56
N ILE A 169 17.94 12.71 -11.81
CA ILE A 169 19.33 13.16 -11.73
C ILE A 169 19.90 12.87 -10.33
N ALA A 170 21.09 12.25 -10.29
CA ALA A 170 21.85 11.99 -9.07
C ALA A 170 21.92 13.24 -8.16
N GLY A 171 21.76 13.05 -6.85
CA GLY A 171 21.78 14.15 -5.87
C GLY A 171 20.47 14.91 -5.67
N ARG A 172 19.45 14.74 -6.53
CA ARG A 172 18.09 15.27 -6.26
C ARG A 172 17.23 14.20 -5.60
N ALA A 173 17.46 13.98 -4.31
CA ALA A 173 16.49 13.25 -3.50
C ALA A 173 15.17 14.04 -3.51
N THR A 174 14.20 13.62 -4.33
CA THR A 174 12.82 14.08 -4.21
C THR A 174 12.37 13.67 -2.82
N LYS A 175 12.32 14.65 -1.90
CA LYS A 175 11.79 14.46 -0.56
C LYS A 175 10.41 13.83 -0.74
N GLN A 176 10.22 12.61 -0.22
CA GLN A 176 8.88 12.03 -0.20
C GLN A 176 8.02 13.01 0.60
N SER A 177 7.14 13.73 -0.10
CA SER A 177 6.19 14.61 0.56
C SER A 177 5.43 13.74 1.55
N ARG A 178 5.49 14.09 2.84
CA ARG A 178 4.83 13.31 3.88
C ARG A 178 3.36 13.21 3.50
N ALA A 179 2.93 12.03 3.10
CA ALA A 179 1.58 11.81 2.58
C ALA A 179 0.57 12.27 3.63
N ILE A 180 -0.32 13.18 3.25
CA ILE A 180 -1.39 13.65 4.13
C ILE A 180 -2.29 12.44 4.44
N PRO A 181 -2.53 12.11 5.71
CA PRO A 181 -3.37 10.98 6.07
C PRO A 181 -4.77 11.10 5.46
N ALA A 182 -5.33 9.98 5.00
CA ALA A 182 -6.64 9.97 4.32
C ALA A 182 -7.79 10.54 5.18
N TRP A 183 -7.74 10.38 6.51
CA TRP A 183 -8.74 10.97 7.40
C TRP A 183 -8.70 12.50 7.38
N ARG A 184 -7.50 13.10 7.29
CA ARG A 184 -7.32 14.56 7.27
C ARG A 184 -7.86 15.13 5.96
N LYS A 185 -7.51 14.49 4.84
CA LYS A 185 -8.04 14.83 3.52
C LYS A 185 -9.58 14.82 3.51
N ARG A 186 -10.20 13.77 4.06
CA ARG A 186 -11.67 13.68 4.16
C ARG A 186 -12.31 14.84 4.93
N ILE A 187 -11.68 15.30 6.00
CA ILE A 187 -12.20 16.43 6.79
C ILE A 187 -11.98 17.76 6.04
N GLU A 188 -10.81 17.94 5.44
CA GLU A 188 -10.51 19.12 4.60
C GLU A 188 -11.47 19.22 3.40
N ASP A 189 -11.82 18.09 2.77
CA ASP A 189 -12.81 18.03 1.69
C ASP A 189 -14.21 18.44 2.19
N ARG A 190 -14.62 18.02 3.40
CA ARG A 190 -15.89 18.44 4.02
C ARG A 190 -15.91 19.94 4.29
N ILE A 191 -14.83 20.49 4.85
CA ILE A 191 -14.67 21.94 5.08
C ILE A 191 -14.78 22.70 3.75
N THR A 192 -14.10 22.22 2.71
CA THR A 192 -14.10 22.85 1.39
C THR A 192 -15.50 22.86 0.77
N LYS A 193 -16.20 21.72 0.80
CA LYS A 193 -17.58 21.62 0.32
C LYS A 193 -18.52 22.55 1.10
N ALA A 194 -18.39 22.62 2.43
CA ALA A 194 -19.18 23.53 3.26
C ALA A 194 -18.93 24.99 2.93
N ARG A 195 -17.68 25.41 2.73
CA ARG A 195 -17.33 26.79 2.31
C ARG A 195 -17.94 27.16 0.97
N VAL A 196 -17.87 26.25 -0.01
CA VAL A 196 -18.50 26.44 -1.32
C VAL A 196 -20.01 26.60 -1.19
N LEU A 197 -20.64 25.78 -0.34
CA LEU A 197 -22.07 25.88 -0.10
C LEU A 197 -22.46 27.20 0.59
N ILE A 198 -21.71 27.63 1.62
CA ILE A 198 -21.89 28.94 2.26
C ILE A 198 -21.83 30.06 1.21
N GLY A 199 -20.83 30.07 0.33
CA GLY A 199 -20.71 31.08 -0.73
C GLY A 199 -21.92 31.11 -1.68
N ARG A 200 -22.47 29.94 -2.01
CA ARG A 200 -23.69 29.83 -2.84
C ARG A 200 -24.94 30.32 -2.10
N LEU A 201 -25.08 30.00 -0.80
CA LEU A 201 -26.19 30.47 0.03
C LEU A 201 -26.16 32.00 0.19
N ILE A 202 -24.97 32.57 0.42
CA ILE A 202 -24.79 34.03 0.48
C ILE A 202 -25.13 34.67 -0.87
N SER A 203 -24.64 34.11 -1.97
CA SER A 203 -24.94 34.63 -3.32
C SER A 203 -26.44 34.63 -3.62
N PHE A 204 -27.14 33.55 -3.27
CA PHE A 204 -28.58 33.45 -3.40
C PHE A 204 -29.30 34.49 -2.53
N ARG A 205 -28.88 34.67 -1.28
CA ARG A 205 -29.42 35.69 -0.37
C ARG A 205 -29.24 37.12 -0.90
N SER A 206 -28.16 37.38 -1.63
CA SER A 206 -27.90 38.66 -2.31
C SER A 206 -28.72 38.85 -3.60
N GLY A 207 -29.64 37.96 -3.95
CA GLY A 207 -30.52 38.07 -5.12
C GLY A 207 -30.03 37.35 -6.38
N ASN A 208 -28.97 36.53 -6.29
CA ASN A 208 -28.48 35.78 -7.45
C ASN A 208 -29.33 34.53 -7.71
N ASN A 209 -30.24 34.63 -8.67
CA ASN A 209 -31.17 33.57 -9.07
C ASN A 209 -30.71 32.73 -10.26
N ARG A 210 -29.39 32.69 -10.56
CA ARG A 210 -28.88 31.81 -11.62
C ARG A 210 -29.27 30.34 -11.35
N PRO A 211 -29.74 29.58 -12.36
CA PRO A 211 -30.26 28.22 -12.17
C PRO A 211 -29.33 27.26 -11.41
N ARG A 212 -28.02 27.39 -11.63
CA ARG A 212 -26.99 26.59 -10.94
C ARG A 212 -26.93 26.87 -9.43
N VAL A 213 -27.09 28.13 -9.03
CA VAL A 213 -27.10 28.55 -7.62
C VAL A 213 -28.38 28.03 -6.98
N VAL A 214 -29.54 28.31 -7.57
CA VAL A 214 -30.86 27.86 -7.09
C VAL A 214 -30.92 26.34 -6.93
N ARG A 215 -30.43 25.58 -7.93
CA ARG A 215 -30.37 24.11 -7.85
C ARG A 215 -29.54 23.64 -6.66
N THR A 216 -28.40 24.29 -6.40
CA THR A 216 -27.54 23.93 -5.26
C THR A 216 -28.23 24.23 -3.94
N VAL A 217 -28.87 25.40 -3.83
CA VAL A 217 -29.61 25.78 -2.62
C VAL A 217 -30.76 24.80 -2.38
N ARG A 218 -31.54 24.44 -3.41
CA ARG A 218 -32.60 23.43 -3.31
C ARG A 218 -32.07 22.09 -2.82
N MET A 219 -30.93 21.65 -3.35
CA MET A 219 -30.26 20.43 -2.89
C MET A 219 -29.82 20.51 -1.43
N ALA A 220 -29.37 21.67 -0.97
CA ALA A 220 -28.93 21.89 0.41
C ALA A 220 -30.06 21.81 1.45
N PHE A 221 -31.30 21.99 1.01
CA PHE A 221 -32.54 21.90 1.79
C PHE A 221 -33.41 20.70 1.38
N THR A 222 -32.83 19.71 0.69
CA THR A 222 -33.55 18.46 0.39
C THR A 222 -34.00 17.78 1.68
N GLY A 223 -35.26 17.33 1.72
CA GLY A 223 -35.85 16.72 2.92
C GLY A 223 -36.33 17.71 3.98
N THR A 224 -36.11 19.01 3.81
CA THR A 224 -36.74 20.05 4.64
C THR A 224 -37.94 20.62 3.91
N ASN A 225 -39.10 20.71 4.57
CA ASN A 225 -40.35 21.26 4.00
C ASN A 225 -40.28 22.80 3.87
N ILE A 226 -39.27 23.31 3.16
CA ILE A 226 -39.04 24.74 2.98
C ILE A 226 -39.44 25.11 1.56
N SER A 227 -40.47 25.94 1.45
CA SER A 227 -40.80 26.58 0.18
C SER A 227 -39.95 27.83 0.02
N PHE A 228 -39.23 27.93 -1.11
CA PHE A 228 -38.40 29.10 -1.45
C PHE A 228 -39.20 30.38 -1.72
N SER A 229 -40.53 30.28 -1.73
CA SER A 229 -41.47 31.40 -1.89
C SER A 229 -41.96 31.98 -0.56
N GLN A 230 -41.59 31.38 0.58
CA GLN A 230 -41.99 31.86 1.91
C GLN A 230 -41.13 33.05 2.36
N SER A 231 -41.73 33.99 3.11
CA SER A 231 -41.06 35.14 3.72
C SER A 231 -39.84 34.76 4.56
N ASP A 232 -39.88 33.58 5.19
CA ASP A 232 -38.90 33.14 6.20
C ASP A 232 -37.64 32.52 5.58
N ILE A 233 -37.53 32.50 4.24
CA ILE A 233 -36.41 31.87 3.56
C ILE A 233 -35.08 32.52 3.92
N THR A 234 -35.06 33.84 4.13
CA THR A 234 -33.85 34.61 4.49
C THR A 234 -33.33 34.23 5.87
N GLN A 235 -34.22 33.98 6.82
CA GLN A 235 -33.88 33.50 8.16
C GLN A 235 -33.32 32.07 8.10
N LYS A 236 -34.04 31.16 7.43
CA LYS A 236 -33.62 29.75 7.28
C LYS A 236 -32.28 29.62 6.55
N LEU A 237 -31.99 30.49 5.57
CA LEU A 237 -30.69 30.57 4.92
C LEU A 237 -29.58 30.98 5.90
N THR A 238 -29.88 31.91 6.80
CA THR A 238 -28.91 32.40 7.79
C THR A 238 -28.60 31.33 8.84
N GLU A 239 -29.62 30.67 9.37
CA GLU A 239 -29.47 29.51 10.26
C GLU A 239 -28.61 28.43 9.61
N ARG A 240 -28.90 28.08 8.36
CA ARG A 240 -28.13 27.07 7.62
C ARG A 240 -26.67 27.48 7.40
N ILE A 241 -26.41 28.77 7.14
CA ILE A 241 -25.05 29.29 7.02
C ILE A 241 -24.31 29.16 8.34
N ASP A 242 -24.95 29.48 9.46
CA ASP A 242 -24.34 29.44 10.78
C ASP A 242 -24.08 27.99 11.24
N ASP A 243 -24.98 27.05 10.95
CA ASP A 243 -24.73 25.61 11.13
C ASP A 243 -23.47 25.15 10.39
N LEU A 244 -23.30 25.58 9.13
CA LEU A 244 -22.12 25.22 8.34
C LEU A 244 -20.85 25.84 8.92
N LYS A 245 -20.91 27.08 9.42
CA LYS A 245 -19.76 27.71 10.12
C LYS A 245 -19.41 26.95 11.39
N GLN A 246 -20.39 26.56 12.20
CA GLN A 246 -20.18 25.77 13.41
C GLN A 246 -19.54 24.41 13.09
N ASN A 247 -20.05 23.72 12.05
CA ASN A 247 -19.49 22.46 11.57
C ASN A 247 -18.03 22.62 11.09
N ILE A 248 -17.71 23.66 10.33
CA ILE A 248 -16.34 23.96 9.91
C ILE A 248 -15.43 24.17 11.13
N ALA A 249 -15.88 24.91 12.14
CA ALA A 249 -15.13 25.14 13.36
C ALA A 249 -14.87 23.82 14.12
N ALA A 250 -15.89 22.96 14.22
CA ALA A 250 -15.77 21.64 14.85
C ALA A 250 -14.78 20.73 14.11
N TRP A 251 -14.88 20.63 12.79
CA TRP A 251 -13.94 19.88 11.94
C TRP A 251 -12.51 20.43 12.04
N GLY A 252 -12.34 21.75 12.09
CA GLY A 252 -11.04 22.38 12.33
C GLY A 252 -10.44 22.01 13.69
N LYS A 253 -11.25 22.02 14.76
CA LYS A 253 -10.83 21.56 16.10
C LYS A 253 -10.44 20.08 16.08
N GLN A 254 -11.18 19.24 15.36
CA GLN A 254 -10.86 17.81 15.22
C GLN A 254 -9.50 17.58 14.55
N ILE A 255 -9.19 18.29 13.45
CA ILE A 255 -7.88 18.22 12.79
C ILE A 255 -6.76 18.62 13.75
N ARG A 256 -6.93 19.72 14.49
CA ARG A 256 -5.94 20.20 15.47
C ARG A 256 -5.66 19.15 16.54
N ARG A 257 -6.71 18.63 17.19
CA ARG A 257 -6.61 17.60 18.24
C ARG A 257 -5.89 16.35 17.75
N PHE A 258 -6.21 15.85 16.57
CA PHE A 258 -5.60 14.63 16.03
C PHE A 258 -4.15 14.83 15.62
N THR A 259 -3.83 16.00 15.05
CA THR A 259 -2.46 16.37 14.70
C THR A 259 -1.60 16.48 15.96
N GLU A 260 -2.12 17.12 17.01
CA GLU A 260 -1.42 17.27 18.28
C GLU A 260 -1.19 15.92 18.97
N ARG A 261 -2.21 15.05 19.02
CA ARG A 261 -2.06 13.67 19.53
C ARG A 261 -0.97 12.92 18.78
N SER A 262 -0.96 12.99 17.45
CA SER A 262 0.04 12.33 16.61
C SER A 262 1.45 12.88 16.87
N ARG A 263 1.57 14.21 17.07
CA ARG A 263 2.84 14.85 17.41
C ARG A 263 3.36 14.39 18.77
N ARG A 264 2.50 14.38 19.80
CA ARG A 264 2.84 13.91 21.15
C ARG A 264 3.27 12.44 21.14
N PHE A 265 2.55 11.59 20.42
CA PHE A 265 2.92 10.18 20.27
C PHE A 265 4.31 10.01 19.64
N ASN A 266 4.60 10.72 18.54
CA ASN A 266 5.90 10.66 17.87
C ASN A 266 7.04 11.19 18.77
N GLN A 267 6.80 12.27 19.52
CA GLN A 267 7.77 12.83 20.45
C GLN A 267 8.08 11.86 21.60
N ASN A 268 7.06 11.28 22.23
CA ASN A 268 7.23 10.29 23.29
C ASN A 268 7.96 9.04 22.77
N ARG A 269 7.64 8.58 21.56
CA ARG A 269 8.34 7.46 20.92
C ARG A 269 9.81 7.76 20.69
N LEU A 270 10.17 8.95 20.20
CA LEU A 270 11.57 9.35 20.03
C LEU A 270 12.31 9.42 21.36
N GLN A 271 11.67 9.94 22.41
CA GLN A 271 12.24 9.99 23.77
C GLN A 271 12.49 8.60 24.35
N ILE A 272 11.53 7.67 24.21
CA ILE A 272 11.69 6.28 24.67
C ILE A 272 12.85 5.60 23.94
N ILE A 273 12.92 5.73 22.60
CA ILE A 273 14.01 5.16 21.80
C ILE A 273 15.37 5.74 22.20
N GLY A 274 15.45 7.05 22.46
CA GLY A 274 16.65 7.70 22.97
C GLY A 274 17.06 7.21 24.36
N ALA A 275 16.10 7.03 25.27
CA ALA A 275 16.34 6.52 26.61
C ALA A 275 16.79 5.05 26.63
N THR A 276 16.27 4.21 25.72
CA THR A 276 16.72 2.81 25.58
C THR A 276 18.13 2.70 25.02
N ARG A 277 18.59 3.67 24.21
CA ARG A 277 19.97 3.71 23.70
C ARG A 277 20.97 4.30 24.71
N GLY A 278 20.50 5.09 25.68
CA GLY A 278 21.34 5.71 26.71
C GLY A 278 21.56 4.87 27.98
N LYS A 279 20.97 3.68 28.09
CA LYS A 279 21.05 2.82 29.31
C LYS A 279 22.10 1.70 29.28
N TRP A 280 23.03 1.71 28.32
CA TRP A 280 24.20 0.82 28.31
C TRP A 280 25.50 1.60 28.48
N SER A 281 25.67 2.22 29.65
CA SER A 281 27.00 2.59 30.16
C SER A 281 27.08 2.09 31.59
N GLY A 282 27.40 0.81 31.73
CA GLY A 282 27.65 0.19 33.03
C GLY A 282 28.82 0.86 33.75
N PRO A 283 28.84 0.88 35.09
CA PRO A 283 29.90 1.53 35.84
C PRO A 283 31.22 0.82 35.54
N ARG A 284 32.21 1.55 35.00
CA ARG A 284 33.60 1.08 34.99
C ARG A 284 34.03 0.98 36.44
N THR A 285 34.04 -0.23 36.97
CA THR A 285 34.72 -0.56 38.22
C THR A 285 36.19 -0.20 38.03
N ARG A 286 36.62 0.84 38.75
CA ARG A 286 38.01 1.25 38.86
C ARG A 286 38.62 0.37 39.95
N SER A 287 39.20 -0.75 39.56
CA SER A 287 40.09 -1.54 40.42
C SER A 287 41.51 -1.04 40.22
N GLY A 288 42.20 -0.80 41.34
CA GLY A 288 43.53 -0.20 41.43
C GLY A 288 44.68 -1.11 41.05
#